data_AF-A0A2V9J475-F1
#
_entry.id   AF-A0A2V9J475-F1
#
_cell.length_a   1.000
_cell.length_b   1.000
_cell.length_c   1.000
_cell.angle_alpha   90.00
_cell.angle_beta   90.00
_cell.angle_gamma   90.00
#
_symmetry.space_group_name_H-M   'P 1'
#
loop_
_entity.id
_entity.type
_entity.pdbx_description
1 polymer ?
#
loop_
_entity_poly.entity_id
_entity_poly.type
_entity_poly.pdbx_seq_one_letter_code
_entity_poly.pdbx_strand_id
1 'polypeptide(L)'
;MVFPPGQGKSGDYLMALWRHYLQEYAEREGSVESQVLVAANHSAEIFGFFSLSLDRDGRYRSIIDQRITYFTEGLRRAASFEDRLVNATFALYNHMNTLSQQFTQGNAESQELIRQVGEQVSLRTQSGGPIGRSAAAIRASFPLLGLMTLVLDRGQLMTSGIRHVEQRFVAGEEHATSEWQYLLNSLYRLVEMLQIFVTLSDQELRDQVQQIASRFQEEDQILDLMSKLRNGFCRLFELVHLVATHLDAILS
;
A
#
# COMPACT_ATOMS: atom_id res chain seq x y z
N MET A 1 17.16 -1.61 15.65
CA MET A 1 16.42 -1.67 14.38
C MET A 1 17.42 -1.39 13.27
N VAL A 2 17.72 -2.37 12.41
CA VAL A 2 18.63 -2.19 11.26
C VAL A 2 17.78 -2.36 10.00
N PHE A 3 17.21 -1.27 9.50
CA PHE A 3 16.69 -1.11 8.13
C PHE A 3 17.63 -0.13 7.41
N PRO A 4 18.15 -0.45 6.21
CA PRO A 4 19.49 -0.03 5.80
C PRO A 4 19.52 1.37 5.19
N PRO A 5 20.71 1.98 5.03
CA PRO A 5 20.86 3.35 4.52
C PRO A 5 20.31 3.42 3.11
N GLY A 6 19.63 4.50 2.76
CA GLY A 6 19.32 4.78 1.35
C GLY A 6 20.61 4.82 0.55
N GLN A 7 20.87 3.82 -0.28
CA GLN A 7 22.13 3.68 -1.02
C GLN A 7 22.03 4.19 -2.46
N GLY A 8 20.82 4.39 -2.98
CA GLY A 8 20.60 4.97 -4.30
C GLY A 8 20.58 6.50 -4.29
N LYS A 9 20.36 7.09 -5.47
CA LYS A 9 20.32 8.55 -5.70
C LYS A 9 19.26 9.26 -4.86
N SER A 10 18.20 8.56 -4.47
CA SER A 10 17.13 9.11 -3.63
C SER A 10 17.27 8.68 -2.17
N GLY A 11 18.42 8.10 -1.80
CA GLY A 11 18.65 7.54 -0.48
C GLY A 11 18.43 8.54 0.66
N ASP A 12 18.93 9.77 0.52
CA ASP A 12 18.74 10.83 1.51
C ASP A 12 17.26 11.18 1.71
N TYR A 13 16.50 11.24 0.62
CA TYR A 13 15.07 11.52 0.65
C TYR A 13 14.29 10.39 1.34
N LEU A 14 14.55 9.13 0.96
CA LEU A 14 13.89 7.96 1.56
C LEU A 14 14.23 7.80 3.04
N MET A 15 15.45 8.14 3.44
CA MET A 15 15.85 8.18 4.85
C MET A 15 15.18 9.33 5.61
N ALA A 16 15.00 10.50 4.98
CA ALA A 16 14.28 11.61 5.57
C ALA A 16 12.80 11.24 5.80
N LEU A 17 12.13 10.61 4.83
CA LEU A 17 10.77 10.09 5.00
C LEU A 17 10.66 9.08 6.14
N TRP A 18 11.58 8.12 6.21
CA TRP A 18 11.60 7.14 7.32
C TRP A 18 11.75 7.81 8.69
N ARG A 19 12.67 8.76 8.82
CA ARG A 19 12.88 9.49 10.07
C ARG A 19 11.66 10.32 10.44
N HIS A 20 11.04 10.98 9.45
CA HIS A 20 9.85 11.79 9.67
C HIS A 20 8.68 10.93 10.12
N TYR A 21 8.45 9.78 9.47
CA TYR A 21 7.49 8.77 9.91
C TYR A 21 7.71 8.37 11.37
N LEU A 22 8.93 7.96 11.74
CA LEU A 22 9.22 7.52 13.11
C LEU A 22 9.01 8.63 14.14
N GLN A 23 9.40 9.86 13.79
CA GLN A 23 9.20 11.02 14.65
C GLN A 23 7.71 11.29 14.88
N GLU A 24 6.93 11.45 13.81
CA GLU A 24 5.49 11.71 13.93
C GLU A 24 4.78 10.56 14.62
N TYR A 25 5.16 9.31 14.34
CA TYR A 25 4.55 8.14 14.95
C TYR A 25 4.77 8.11 16.48
N ALA A 26 5.96 8.50 16.93
CA ALA A 26 6.30 8.62 18.35
C ALA A 26 5.61 9.81 19.02
N GLU A 27 5.52 10.97 18.35
CA GLU A 27 4.79 12.15 18.85
C GLU A 27 3.29 11.88 19.06
N ARG A 28 2.75 10.83 18.43
CA ARG A 28 1.36 10.39 18.56
C ARG A 28 1.16 9.20 19.50
N GLU A 29 2.17 8.84 20.28
CA GLU A 29 2.04 7.79 21.29
C GLU A 29 0.84 8.06 22.22
N GLY A 30 0.05 7.02 22.47
CA GLY A 30 -1.21 7.13 23.22
C GLY A 30 -2.46 7.39 22.37
N SER A 31 -2.32 7.73 21.07
CA SER A 31 -3.45 7.85 20.13
C SER A 31 -3.33 6.87 18.97
N VAL A 32 -4.02 5.73 19.07
CA VAL A 32 -4.02 4.68 18.04
C VAL A 32 -4.54 5.21 16.70
N GLU A 33 -5.60 6.02 16.70
CA GLU A 33 -6.15 6.63 15.48
C GLU A 33 -5.14 7.56 14.80
N SER A 34 -4.42 8.37 15.57
CA SER A 34 -3.38 9.24 15.02
C SER A 34 -2.24 8.42 14.41
N GLN A 35 -1.84 7.33 15.05
CA GLN A 35 -0.81 6.42 14.54
C GLN A 35 -1.24 5.70 13.25
N VAL A 36 -2.52 5.33 13.13
CA VAL A 36 -3.12 4.83 11.88
C VAL A 36 -2.93 5.83 10.76
N LEU A 37 -3.28 7.11 10.99
CA LEU A 37 -3.17 8.15 9.98
C LEU A 37 -1.73 8.43 9.58
N VAL A 38 -0.80 8.48 10.54
CA VAL A 38 0.64 8.65 10.25
C VAL A 38 1.10 7.52 9.32
N ALA A 39 0.88 6.27 9.68
CA ALA A 39 1.32 5.14 8.85
C ALA A 39 0.66 5.12 7.47
N ALA A 40 -0.64 5.43 7.38
CA ALA A 40 -1.35 5.48 6.10
C ALA A 40 -0.85 6.61 5.18
N ASN A 41 -0.60 7.80 5.73
CA ASN A 41 -0.12 8.96 4.98
C ASN A 41 1.30 8.72 4.46
N HIS A 42 2.21 8.28 5.32
CA HIS A 42 3.60 7.99 4.94
C HIS A 42 3.67 6.82 3.94
N SER A 43 2.76 5.84 4.04
CA SER A 43 2.63 4.81 2.99
C SER A 43 2.28 5.44 1.64
N ALA A 44 1.30 6.35 1.61
CA ALA A 44 0.88 7.02 0.38
C ALA A 44 2.02 7.84 -0.26
N GLU A 45 2.83 8.54 0.56
CA GLU A 45 4.00 9.28 0.09
C GLU A 45 5.05 8.36 -0.55
N ILE A 46 5.34 7.23 0.08
CA ILE A 46 6.29 6.26 -0.48
C ILE A 46 5.74 5.63 -1.76
N PHE A 47 4.46 5.30 -1.83
CA PHE A 47 3.86 4.82 -3.08
C PHE A 47 3.90 5.88 -4.22
N GLY A 48 3.77 7.16 -3.87
CA GLY A 48 3.96 8.27 -4.79
C GLY A 48 5.39 8.35 -5.32
N PHE A 49 6.38 8.29 -4.43
CA PHE A 49 7.79 8.18 -4.82
C PHE A 49 8.03 6.94 -5.68
N PHE A 50 7.50 5.79 -5.28
CA PHE A 50 7.72 4.54 -5.98
C PHE A 50 7.18 4.58 -7.42
N SER A 51 6.00 5.18 -7.61
CA SER A 51 5.42 5.43 -8.94
C SER A 51 6.32 6.30 -9.81
N LEU A 52 6.94 7.34 -9.24
CA LEU A 52 7.87 8.23 -9.95
C LEU A 52 9.16 7.51 -10.34
N SER A 53 9.74 6.75 -9.41
CA SER A 53 11.02 6.06 -9.61
C SER A 53 10.93 4.99 -10.70
N LEU A 54 9.76 4.37 -10.87
CA LEU A 54 9.53 3.40 -11.95
C LEU A 54 9.12 4.04 -13.29
N ASP A 55 8.69 5.31 -13.30
CA ASP A 55 8.33 6.03 -14.54
C ASP A 55 9.56 6.61 -15.26
N ARG A 56 10.51 5.75 -15.63
CA ARG A 56 11.79 6.17 -16.22
C ARG A 56 11.66 7.00 -17.50
N ASP A 57 10.65 6.69 -18.32
CA ASP A 57 10.40 7.39 -19.58
C ASP A 57 9.49 8.62 -19.41
N GLY A 58 9.05 8.93 -18.18
CA GLY A 58 8.16 10.05 -17.89
C GLY A 58 6.76 9.92 -18.49
N ARG A 59 6.32 8.71 -18.86
CA ARG A 59 5.04 8.48 -19.55
C ARG A 59 3.85 8.75 -18.63
N TYR A 60 3.99 8.43 -17.35
CA TYR A 60 2.95 8.60 -16.34
C TYR A 60 3.19 9.81 -15.45
N ARG A 61 4.24 10.61 -15.72
CA ARG A 61 4.68 11.72 -14.87
C ARG A 61 3.56 12.67 -14.52
N SER A 62 2.81 13.13 -15.52
CA SER A 62 1.71 14.07 -15.32
C SER A 62 0.62 13.54 -14.39
N ILE A 63 0.24 12.25 -14.52
CA ILE A 63 -0.82 11.68 -13.67
C ILE A 63 -0.29 11.39 -12.26
N ILE A 64 0.99 11.05 -12.11
CA ILE A 64 1.61 10.86 -10.80
C ILE A 64 1.71 12.19 -10.04
N ASP A 65 2.21 13.25 -10.67
CA ASP A 65 2.32 14.58 -10.05
C ASP A 65 0.93 15.13 -9.67
N GLN A 66 -0.09 14.90 -10.51
CA GLN A 66 -1.48 15.24 -10.19
C GLN A 66 -1.98 14.48 -8.95
N ARG A 67 -1.73 13.17 -8.86
CA ARG A 67 -2.12 12.32 -7.73
C ARG A 67 -1.44 12.77 -6.42
N ILE A 68 -0.15 13.11 -6.46
CA ILE A 68 0.59 13.67 -5.32
C ILE A 68 0.00 15.02 -4.88
N THR A 69 -0.33 15.88 -5.85
CA THR A 69 -0.95 17.19 -5.58
C THR A 69 -2.30 17.03 -4.90
N TYR A 70 -3.17 16.15 -5.41
CA TYR A 70 -4.47 15.88 -4.80
C TYR A 70 -4.36 15.31 -3.39
N PHE A 71 -3.42 14.40 -3.15
CA PHE A 71 -3.16 13.88 -1.81
C PHE A 71 -2.75 15.00 -0.84
N THR A 72 -1.83 15.87 -1.27
CA THR A 72 -1.32 16.99 -0.45
C THR A 72 -2.41 18.02 -0.17
N GLU A 73 -3.23 18.38 -1.16
CA GLU A 73 -4.38 19.27 -0.98
C GLU A 73 -5.42 18.65 -0.05
N GLY A 74 -5.68 17.34 -0.21
CA GLY A 74 -6.60 16.59 0.65
C GLY A 74 -6.16 16.58 2.11
N LEU A 75 -4.86 16.41 2.39
CA LEU A 75 -4.31 16.50 3.75
C LEU A 75 -4.59 17.85 4.41
N ARG A 76 -4.50 18.96 3.64
CA ARG A 76 -4.77 20.31 4.15
C ARG A 76 -6.25 20.55 4.44
N ARG A 77 -7.15 19.89 3.71
CA ARG A 77 -8.61 20.09 3.82
C ARG A 77 -9.27 19.14 4.81
N ALA A 78 -8.67 17.98 5.07
CA ALA A 78 -9.26 16.94 5.89
C ALA A 78 -9.24 17.28 7.40
N ALA A 79 -10.43 17.44 7.97
CA ALA A 79 -10.61 17.87 9.37
C ALA A 79 -10.82 16.70 10.33
N SER A 80 -11.52 15.64 9.91
CA SER A 80 -11.81 14.46 10.72
C SER A 80 -10.79 13.33 10.52
N PHE A 81 -10.81 12.35 11.42
CA PHE A 81 -10.05 11.12 11.25
C PHE A 81 -10.46 10.39 9.96
N GLU A 82 -11.76 10.30 9.72
CA GLU A 82 -12.32 9.59 8.57
C GLU A 82 -11.98 10.27 7.25
N ASP A 83 -12.01 11.61 7.17
CA ASP A 83 -11.61 12.34 5.97
C ASP A 83 -10.13 12.13 5.64
N ARG A 84 -9.28 12.12 6.68
CA ARG A 84 -7.84 11.89 6.52
C ARG A 84 -7.57 10.47 6.07
N LEU A 85 -8.29 9.49 6.62
CA LEU A 85 -8.21 8.10 6.21
C LEU A 85 -8.68 7.90 4.75
N VAL A 86 -9.77 8.56 4.35
CA VAL A 86 -10.22 8.58 2.94
C VAL A 86 -9.12 9.13 2.05
N ASN A 87 -8.53 10.26 2.41
CA ASN A 87 -7.46 10.86 1.60
C ASN A 87 -6.26 9.91 1.43
N ALA A 88 -5.78 9.31 2.53
CA ALA A 88 -4.65 8.38 2.49
C ALA A 88 -4.95 7.13 1.66
N THR A 89 -6.09 6.50 1.88
CA THR A 89 -6.48 5.26 1.18
C THR A 89 -6.73 5.48 -0.31
N PHE A 90 -7.29 6.63 -0.70
CA PHE A 90 -7.42 6.99 -2.12
C PHE A 90 -6.07 7.30 -2.77
N ALA A 91 -5.14 7.93 -2.06
CA ALA A 91 -3.79 8.14 -2.56
C ALA A 91 -3.07 6.80 -2.81
N LEU A 92 -3.17 5.85 -1.88
CA LEU A 92 -2.67 4.48 -2.04
C LEU A 92 -3.27 3.80 -3.29
N TYR A 93 -4.59 3.79 -3.40
CA TYR A 93 -5.29 3.23 -4.57
C TYR A 93 -4.82 3.88 -5.88
N ASN A 94 -4.74 5.22 -5.91
CA ASN A 94 -4.33 5.96 -7.09
C ASN A 94 -2.90 5.60 -7.51
N HIS A 95 -1.95 5.56 -6.59
CA HIS A 95 -0.58 5.19 -6.92
C HIS A 95 -0.48 3.73 -7.35
N MET A 96 -1.20 2.82 -6.69
CA MET A 96 -1.19 1.42 -7.10
C MET A 96 -1.86 1.19 -8.46
N ASN A 97 -2.86 1.98 -8.81
CA ASN A 97 -3.44 2.00 -10.15
C ASN A 97 -2.41 2.46 -11.19
N THR A 98 -1.60 3.51 -10.93
CA THR A 98 -0.48 3.86 -11.82
C THR A 98 0.50 2.71 -11.94
N LEU A 99 0.97 2.17 -10.81
CA LEU A 99 1.98 1.13 -10.78
C LEU A 99 1.50 -0.10 -11.55
N SER A 100 0.25 -0.53 -11.38
CA SER A 100 -0.29 -1.65 -12.15
C SER A 100 -0.20 -1.41 -13.67
N GLN A 101 -0.48 -0.19 -14.14
CA GLN A 101 -0.37 0.14 -15.57
C GLN A 101 1.09 0.13 -16.05
N GLN A 102 2.02 0.59 -15.21
CA GLN A 102 3.46 0.53 -15.49
C GLN A 102 3.95 -0.92 -15.61
N PHE A 103 3.57 -1.79 -14.67
CA PHE A 103 3.97 -3.20 -14.66
C PHE A 103 3.33 -4.02 -15.78
N THR A 104 2.08 -3.73 -16.15
CA THR A 104 1.32 -4.52 -17.14
C THR A 104 1.22 -3.84 -18.51
N GLN A 105 2.18 -2.97 -18.83
CA GLN A 105 2.16 -2.23 -20.09
C GLN A 105 2.13 -3.18 -21.29
N GLY A 106 1.21 -2.91 -22.23
CA GLY A 106 1.04 -3.72 -23.44
C GLY A 106 0.21 -5.00 -23.27
N ASN A 107 -0.27 -5.29 -22.05
CA ASN A 107 -1.17 -6.41 -21.80
C ASN A 107 -2.64 -5.93 -21.76
N ALA A 108 -3.39 -6.22 -22.83
CA ALA A 108 -4.78 -5.75 -22.98
C ALA A 108 -5.72 -6.28 -21.88
N GLU A 109 -5.56 -7.53 -21.45
CA GLU A 109 -6.39 -8.13 -20.40
C GLU A 109 -6.17 -7.44 -19.05
N SER A 110 -4.92 -7.11 -18.73
CA SER A 110 -4.58 -6.37 -17.52
C SER A 110 -5.13 -4.94 -17.56
N GLN A 111 -5.05 -4.27 -18.72
CA GLN A 111 -5.64 -2.92 -18.87
C GLN A 111 -7.16 -2.94 -18.69
N GLU A 112 -7.83 -3.97 -19.21
CA GLU A 112 -9.27 -4.14 -19.02
C GLU A 112 -9.62 -4.40 -17.54
N LEU A 113 -8.85 -5.24 -16.84
CA LEU A 113 -9.06 -5.46 -15.40
C LEU A 113 -8.85 -4.15 -14.61
N ILE A 114 -7.78 -3.41 -14.89
CA ILE A 114 -7.49 -2.12 -14.23
C ILE A 114 -8.64 -1.13 -14.47
N ARG A 115 -9.20 -1.10 -15.68
CA ARG A 115 -10.37 -0.27 -16.04
C ARG A 115 -11.60 -0.66 -15.22
N GLN A 116 -11.92 -1.95 -15.15
CA GLN A 116 -13.06 -2.47 -14.37
C GLN A 116 -12.92 -2.15 -12.88
N VAL A 117 -11.72 -2.29 -12.32
CA VAL A 117 -11.43 -1.90 -10.92
C VAL A 117 -11.71 -0.40 -10.73
N GLY A 118 -11.31 0.45 -11.67
CA GLY A 118 -11.60 1.89 -11.64
C GLY A 118 -13.09 2.22 -11.66
N GLU A 119 -13.87 1.53 -12.48
CA GLU A 119 -15.33 1.71 -12.53
C GLU A 119 -15.99 1.32 -11.21
N GLN A 120 -15.58 0.20 -10.60
CA GLN A 120 -16.11 -0.25 -9.31
C GLN A 120 -15.81 0.75 -8.18
N VAL A 121 -14.61 1.31 -8.14
CA VAL A 121 -14.26 2.36 -7.18
C VAL A 121 -15.13 3.58 -7.37
N SER A 122 -15.28 4.06 -8.61
CA SER A 122 -16.10 5.23 -8.93
C SER A 122 -17.54 5.06 -8.45
N LEU A 123 -18.17 3.92 -8.73
CA LEU A 123 -19.53 3.62 -8.28
C LEU A 123 -19.64 3.63 -6.75
N ARG A 124 -18.70 2.99 -6.04
CA ARG A 124 -18.73 2.89 -4.56
C ARG A 124 -18.41 4.21 -3.86
N THR A 125 -17.64 5.10 -4.50
CA THR A 125 -17.36 6.43 -3.95
C THR A 125 -18.57 7.34 -3.89
N GLN A 126 -19.58 7.09 -4.71
CA GLN A 126 -20.78 7.91 -4.80
C GLN A 126 -21.85 7.50 -3.77
N SER A 127 -21.76 6.29 -3.22
CA SER A 127 -22.83 5.68 -2.42
C SER A 127 -22.47 5.38 -0.95
N GLY A 128 -21.20 5.51 -0.56
CA GLY A 128 -20.71 5.14 0.78
C GLY A 128 -20.39 6.33 1.69
N GLY A 129 -20.53 6.13 3.00
CA GLY A 129 -19.92 7.01 4.01
C GLY A 129 -18.38 6.96 3.97
N PRO A 130 -17.68 7.84 4.70
CA PRO A 130 -16.21 7.95 4.65
C PRO A 130 -15.48 6.61 4.80
N ILE A 131 -15.86 5.77 5.77
CA ILE A 131 -15.22 4.47 5.98
C ILE A 131 -15.48 3.51 4.82
N GLY A 132 -16.68 3.48 4.26
CA GLY A 132 -16.99 2.66 3.09
C GLY A 132 -16.20 3.10 1.85
N ARG A 133 -15.92 4.40 1.72
CA ARG A 133 -15.03 4.93 0.67
C ARG A 133 -13.60 4.45 0.87
N SER A 134 -13.08 4.52 2.10
CA SER A 134 -11.74 4.00 2.42
C SER A 134 -11.62 2.49 2.17
N ALA A 135 -12.63 1.73 2.60
CA ALA A 135 -12.72 0.29 2.36
C ALA A 135 -12.72 -0.02 0.86
N ALA A 136 -13.51 0.70 0.05
CA ALA A 136 -13.54 0.53 -1.39
C ALA A 136 -12.18 0.78 -2.05
N ALA A 137 -11.45 1.82 -1.65
CA ALA A 137 -10.12 2.12 -2.18
C ALA A 137 -9.08 1.03 -1.85
N ILE A 138 -9.05 0.55 -0.60
CA ILE A 138 -8.14 -0.53 -0.17
C ILE A 138 -8.56 -1.89 -0.76
N ARG A 139 -9.85 -2.15 -0.95
CA ARG A 139 -10.32 -3.36 -1.66
C ARG A 139 -9.87 -3.38 -3.11
N ALA A 140 -10.05 -2.27 -3.81
CA ALA A 140 -9.65 -2.12 -5.21
C ALA A 140 -8.13 -2.17 -5.40
N SER A 141 -7.39 -1.78 -4.37
CA SER A 141 -5.95 -1.89 -4.30
C SER A 141 -5.47 -3.36 -4.40
N PHE A 142 -6.19 -4.31 -3.79
CA PHE A 142 -5.78 -5.71 -3.76
C PHE A 142 -5.57 -6.37 -5.15
N PRO A 143 -6.53 -6.35 -6.09
CA PRO A 143 -6.33 -6.95 -7.42
C PRO A 143 -5.25 -6.24 -8.24
N LEU A 144 -5.03 -4.93 -8.02
CA LEU A 144 -3.96 -4.19 -8.70
C LEU A 144 -2.58 -4.65 -8.22
N LEU A 145 -2.42 -4.88 -6.91
CA LEU A 145 -1.20 -5.49 -6.37
C LEU A 145 -1.02 -6.92 -6.88
N GLY A 146 -2.10 -7.72 -6.88
CA GLY A 146 -2.08 -9.09 -7.42
C GLY A 146 -1.57 -9.15 -8.86
N LEU A 147 -2.03 -8.24 -9.74
CA LEU A 147 -1.51 -8.13 -11.11
C LEU A 147 0.01 -7.88 -11.14
N MET A 148 0.50 -6.92 -10.37
CA MET A 148 1.93 -6.61 -10.31
C MET A 148 2.75 -7.81 -9.78
N THR A 149 2.25 -8.48 -8.74
CA THR A 149 2.88 -9.67 -8.18
C THR A 149 2.95 -10.81 -9.19
N LEU A 150 1.89 -11.05 -9.97
CA LEU A 150 1.88 -12.05 -11.03
C LEU A 150 2.87 -11.74 -12.16
N VAL A 151 3.06 -10.45 -12.50
CA VAL A 151 4.08 -10.03 -13.47
C VAL A 151 5.49 -10.36 -13.00
N LEU A 152 5.75 -10.28 -11.68
CA LEU A 152 7.04 -10.65 -11.09
C LEU A 152 7.21 -12.17 -10.94
N ASP A 153 6.13 -12.93 -10.69
CA ASP A 153 6.16 -14.40 -10.55
C ASP A 153 6.26 -15.15 -11.89
N ARG A 154 7.14 -14.72 -12.81
CA ARG A 154 7.28 -15.34 -14.14
C ARG A 154 7.64 -16.82 -14.10
N GLY A 155 8.35 -17.24 -13.04
CA GLY A 155 8.73 -18.64 -12.80
C GLY A 155 7.67 -19.46 -12.08
N GLN A 156 6.51 -18.87 -11.74
CA GLN A 156 5.42 -19.50 -10.98
C GLN A 156 5.88 -20.10 -9.63
N LEU A 157 6.91 -19.49 -9.03
CA LEU A 157 7.52 -19.97 -7.79
C LEU A 157 6.62 -19.68 -6.58
N MET A 158 5.87 -18.58 -6.63
CA MET A 158 5.01 -18.11 -5.53
C MET A 158 3.52 -18.19 -5.86
N THR A 159 3.15 -18.80 -6.98
CA THR A 159 1.76 -18.87 -7.46
C THR A 159 0.82 -19.46 -6.40
N SER A 160 1.23 -20.51 -5.69
CA SER A 160 0.44 -21.10 -4.60
C SER A 160 0.22 -20.12 -3.44
N GLY A 161 1.23 -19.34 -3.07
CA GLY A 161 1.14 -18.29 -2.07
C GLY A 161 0.20 -17.17 -2.49
N ILE A 162 0.31 -16.70 -3.74
CA ILE A 162 -0.58 -15.69 -4.33
C ILE A 162 -2.04 -16.17 -4.25
N ARG A 163 -2.32 -17.39 -4.74
CA ARG A 163 -3.67 -17.97 -4.69
C ARG A 163 -4.22 -18.13 -3.27
N HIS A 164 -3.35 -18.49 -2.31
CA HIS A 164 -3.76 -18.60 -0.92
C HIS A 164 -4.21 -17.25 -0.34
N VAL A 165 -3.49 -16.17 -0.63
CA VAL A 165 -3.87 -14.82 -0.19
C VAL A 165 -5.17 -14.37 -0.88
N GLU A 166 -5.34 -14.64 -2.17
CA GLU A 166 -6.60 -14.36 -2.90
C GLU A 166 -7.80 -15.08 -2.29
N GLN A 167 -7.67 -16.38 -1.97
CA GLN A 167 -8.73 -17.15 -1.33
C GLN A 167 -9.11 -16.56 0.03
N ARG A 168 -8.11 -16.17 0.83
CA ARG A 168 -8.35 -15.52 2.12
C ARG A 168 -8.98 -14.14 1.98
N PHE A 169 -8.67 -13.41 0.90
CA PHE A 169 -9.32 -12.14 0.60
C PHE A 169 -10.82 -12.36 0.35
N VAL A 170 -11.16 -13.27 -0.56
CA VAL A 170 -12.57 -13.58 -0.88
C VAL A 170 -13.31 -14.12 0.35
N ALA A 171 -12.74 -15.08 1.08
CA ALA A 171 -13.36 -15.60 2.29
C ALA A 171 -13.57 -14.48 3.33
N GLY A 172 -12.60 -13.59 3.52
CA GLY A 172 -12.76 -12.45 4.44
C GLY A 172 -13.84 -11.46 4.01
N GLU A 173 -14.03 -11.25 2.71
CA GLU A 173 -15.09 -10.41 2.15
C GLU A 173 -16.50 -11.00 2.39
N GLU A 174 -16.63 -12.33 2.31
CA GLU A 174 -17.89 -13.04 2.59
C GLU A 174 -18.28 -12.99 4.06
N HIS A 175 -17.30 -12.92 4.97
CA HIS A 175 -17.52 -12.87 6.42
C HIS A 175 -17.63 -11.44 6.97
N ALA A 176 -17.26 -10.42 6.18
CA ALA A 176 -17.32 -9.03 6.61
C ALA A 176 -18.77 -8.56 6.69
N THR A 177 -19.14 -8.01 7.85
CA THR A 177 -20.48 -7.49 8.18
C THR A 177 -20.52 -5.97 8.33
N SER A 178 -19.37 -5.30 8.19
CA SER A 178 -19.25 -3.84 8.31
C SER A 178 -18.14 -3.29 7.41
N GLU A 179 -18.23 -2.01 7.04
CA GLU A 179 -17.20 -1.29 6.26
C GLU A 179 -15.82 -1.33 6.91
N TRP A 180 -15.78 -1.33 8.25
CA TRP A 180 -14.54 -1.49 9.00
C TRP A 180 -13.88 -2.86 8.82
N GLN A 181 -14.69 -3.92 8.81
CA GLN A 181 -14.19 -5.28 8.56
C GLN A 181 -13.72 -5.44 7.11
N TYR A 182 -14.44 -4.85 6.15
CA TYR A 182 -14.02 -4.78 4.75
C TYR A 182 -12.67 -4.07 4.60
N LEU A 183 -12.50 -2.91 5.24
CA LEU A 183 -11.25 -2.16 5.25
C LEU A 183 -10.11 -2.99 5.85
N LEU A 184 -10.33 -3.57 7.04
CA LEU A 184 -9.29 -4.35 7.74
C LEU A 184 -8.89 -5.59 6.95
N ASN A 185 -9.86 -6.38 6.47
CA ASN A 185 -9.59 -7.57 5.66
C ASN A 185 -8.69 -7.21 4.46
N SER A 186 -9.08 -6.16 3.74
CA SER A 186 -8.37 -5.74 2.54
C SER A 186 -6.96 -5.23 2.83
N LEU A 187 -6.80 -4.44 3.91
CA LEU A 187 -5.49 -3.96 4.34
C LEU A 187 -4.56 -5.12 4.70
N TYR A 188 -5.06 -6.12 5.42
CA TYR A 188 -4.25 -7.28 5.82
C TYR A 188 -3.85 -8.13 4.62
N ARG A 189 -4.76 -8.34 3.66
CA ARG A 189 -4.45 -9.06 2.42
C ARG A 189 -3.51 -8.28 1.52
N LEU A 190 -3.57 -6.95 1.53
CA LEU A 190 -2.57 -6.10 0.88
C LEU A 190 -1.19 -6.27 1.50
N VAL A 191 -1.07 -6.25 2.83
CA VAL A 191 0.21 -6.49 3.52
C VAL A 191 0.79 -7.85 3.14
N GLU A 192 -0.01 -8.91 3.17
CA GLU A 192 0.44 -10.26 2.81
C GLU A 192 0.84 -10.37 1.34
N MET A 193 0.05 -9.81 0.42
CA MET A 193 0.40 -9.80 -1.00
C MET A 193 1.67 -8.96 -1.25
N LEU A 194 1.86 -7.87 -0.50
CA LEU A 194 3.04 -7.03 -0.61
C LEU A 194 4.29 -7.76 -0.09
N GLN A 195 4.20 -8.58 0.95
CA GLN A 195 5.31 -9.44 1.38
C GLN A 195 5.78 -10.37 0.25
N ILE A 196 4.83 -10.97 -0.49
CA ILE A 196 5.15 -11.79 -1.67
C ILE A 196 5.79 -10.93 -2.76
N PHE A 197 5.19 -9.78 -3.08
CA PHE A 197 5.70 -8.84 -4.08
C PHE A 197 7.15 -8.42 -3.78
N VAL A 198 7.46 -8.02 -2.54
CA VAL A 198 8.82 -7.62 -2.14
C VAL A 198 9.79 -8.78 -2.26
N THR A 199 9.40 -9.98 -1.82
CA THR A 199 10.25 -11.18 -1.94
C THR A 199 10.53 -11.57 -3.40
N LEU A 200 9.55 -11.35 -4.29
CA LEU A 200 9.72 -11.58 -5.73
C LEU A 200 10.53 -10.47 -6.41
N SER A 201 10.53 -9.25 -5.86
CA SER A 201 11.32 -8.15 -6.38
C SER A 201 12.82 -8.36 -6.18
N ASP A 202 13.22 -8.93 -5.05
CA ASP A 202 14.58 -9.39 -4.79
C ASP A 202 14.61 -10.41 -3.62
N GLN A 203 15.34 -11.51 -3.81
CA GLN A 203 15.47 -12.57 -2.81
C GLN A 203 16.30 -12.16 -1.59
N GLU A 204 17.20 -11.18 -1.73
CA GLU A 204 18.01 -10.64 -0.63
C GLU A 204 17.15 -9.92 0.43
N LEU A 205 15.92 -9.54 0.08
CA LEU A 205 14.98 -8.88 1.01
C LEU A 205 14.19 -9.87 1.88
N ARG A 206 14.35 -11.18 1.67
CA ARG A 206 13.53 -12.21 2.31
C ARG A 206 13.60 -12.18 3.84
N ASP A 207 14.78 -11.98 4.40
CA ASP A 207 14.97 -11.97 5.86
C ASP A 207 14.29 -10.75 6.49
N GLN A 208 14.36 -9.59 5.85
CA GLN A 208 13.71 -8.36 6.28
C GLN A 208 12.19 -8.49 6.18
N VAL A 209 11.67 -9.08 5.08
CA VAL A 209 10.24 -9.39 4.93
C VAL A 209 9.78 -10.35 6.04
N GLN A 210 10.58 -11.39 6.35
CA GLN A 210 10.26 -12.33 7.41
C GLN A 210 10.23 -11.66 8.80
N GLN A 211 11.15 -10.74 9.08
CA GLN A 211 11.12 -9.96 10.33
C GLN A 211 9.87 -9.08 10.43
N ILE A 212 9.47 -8.41 9.34
CA ILE A 212 8.23 -7.63 9.29
C ILE A 212 7.02 -8.54 9.53
N ALA A 213 6.99 -9.71 8.89
CA ALA A 213 5.90 -10.68 9.04
C ALA A 213 5.79 -11.24 10.46
N SER A 214 6.91 -11.53 11.12
CA SER A 214 6.93 -11.94 12.52
C SER A 214 6.34 -10.87 13.44
N ARG A 215 6.77 -9.61 13.30
CA ARG A 215 6.16 -8.49 14.06
C ARG A 215 4.69 -8.31 13.76
N PHE A 216 4.29 -8.48 12.49
CA PHE A 216 2.89 -8.40 12.09
C PHE A 216 2.03 -9.41 12.86
N GLN A 217 2.48 -10.66 12.97
CA GLN A 217 1.79 -11.72 13.71
C GLN A 217 1.81 -11.50 15.23
N GLU A 218 2.93 -11.04 15.78
CA GLU A 218 3.05 -10.72 17.22
C GLU A 218 2.08 -9.60 17.62
N GLU A 219 2.02 -8.52 16.84
CA GLU A 219 1.13 -7.38 17.11
C GLU A 219 -0.34 -7.66 16.79
N ASP A 220 -0.67 -8.66 15.95
CA ASP A 220 -2.06 -9.00 15.60
C ASP A 220 -2.82 -9.77 16.70
N GLN A 221 -2.12 -10.20 17.75
CA GLN A 221 -2.76 -10.81 18.93
C GLN A 221 -3.67 -9.83 19.68
N ILE A 222 -3.57 -8.53 19.41
CA ILE A 222 -4.44 -7.49 19.95
C ILE A 222 -5.81 -7.57 19.27
N LEU A 223 -6.89 -7.62 20.06
CA LEU A 223 -8.26 -7.81 19.57
C LEU A 223 -8.93 -6.51 19.06
N ASP A 224 -8.40 -5.34 19.42
CA ASP A 224 -8.99 -4.05 19.05
C ASP A 224 -8.82 -3.74 17.55
N LEU A 225 -9.92 -3.34 16.90
CA LEU A 225 -9.98 -3.05 15.47
C LEU A 225 -9.01 -1.94 15.06
N MET A 226 -8.96 -0.84 15.82
CA MET A 226 -8.10 0.29 15.48
C MET A 226 -6.62 -0.07 15.63
N SER A 227 -6.29 -0.87 16.64
CA SER A 227 -4.95 -1.42 16.84
C SER A 227 -4.53 -2.35 15.70
N LYS A 228 -5.47 -3.16 15.18
CA LYS A 228 -5.25 -3.97 13.97
C LYS A 228 -5.03 -3.11 12.73
N LEU A 229 -5.84 -2.07 12.52
CA LEU A 229 -5.63 -1.13 11.41
C LEU A 229 -4.26 -0.45 11.50
N ARG A 230 -3.85 -0.04 12.71
CA ARG A 230 -2.53 0.55 12.95
C ARG A 230 -1.44 -0.43 12.53
N ASN A 231 -1.50 -1.67 13.01
CA ASN A 231 -0.54 -2.71 12.65
C ASN A 231 -0.48 -2.90 11.12
N GLY A 232 -1.64 -3.04 10.46
CA GLY A 232 -1.72 -3.18 9.01
C GLY A 232 -1.05 -2.04 8.24
N PHE A 233 -1.35 -0.78 8.57
CA PHE A 233 -0.73 0.38 7.90
C PHE A 233 0.76 0.51 8.23
N CYS A 234 1.19 0.19 9.45
CA CYS A 234 2.62 0.17 9.80
C CYS A 234 3.38 -0.82 8.92
N ARG A 235 2.86 -2.05 8.76
CA ARG A 235 3.52 -3.04 7.89
C ARG A 235 3.46 -2.66 6.42
N LEU A 236 2.38 -2.05 5.98
CA LEU A 236 2.28 -1.53 4.62
C LEU A 236 3.39 -0.51 4.35
N PHE A 237 3.58 0.45 5.26
CA PHE A 237 4.65 1.45 5.19
C PHE A 237 6.04 0.78 5.16
N GLU A 238 6.32 -0.12 6.11
CA GLU A 238 7.62 -0.78 6.19
C GLU A 238 7.97 -1.56 4.92
N LEU A 239 7.01 -2.29 4.36
CA LEU A 239 7.22 -3.09 3.15
C LEU A 239 7.42 -2.22 1.91
N VAL A 240 6.59 -1.18 1.73
CA VAL A 240 6.73 -0.30 0.57
C VAL A 240 8.01 0.54 0.65
N HIS A 241 8.41 0.96 1.85
CA HIS A 241 9.68 1.65 2.07
C HIS A 241 10.87 0.75 1.76
N LEU A 242 10.83 -0.51 2.20
CA LEU A 242 11.86 -1.50 1.92
C LEU A 242 12.09 -1.67 0.41
N VAL A 243 11.02 -1.92 -0.35
CA VAL A 243 11.15 -2.13 -1.81
C VAL A 243 11.51 -0.85 -2.55
N ALA A 244 11.00 0.31 -2.13
CA ALA A 244 11.37 1.59 -2.74
C ALA A 244 12.85 1.92 -2.54
N THR A 245 13.39 1.68 -1.35
CA THR A 245 14.81 1.89 -1.03
C THR A 245 15.71 0.95 -1.79
N HIS A 246 15.31 -0.32 -1.88
CA HIS A 246 16.07 -1.32 -2.61
C HIS A 246 16.08 -1.06 -4.12
N LEU A 247 14.92 -0.74 -4.71
CA LEU A 247 14.85 -0.38 -6.12
C LEU A 247 15.61 0.91 -6.42
N ASP A 248 15.56 1.93 -5.57
CA ASP A 248 16.39 3.13 -5.75
C ASP A 248 17.88 2.77 -5.82
N ALA A 249 18.36 1.84 -5.00
CA ALA A 249 19.74 1.37 -5.03
C ALA A 249 20.10 0.62 -6.33
N ILE A 250 19.23 -0.26 -6.83
CA ILE A 250 19.47 -1.02 -8.08
C ILE A 250 19.38 -0.14 -9.32
N LEU A 251 18.47 0.84 -9.32
CA LEU A 251 18.18 1.67 -10.48
C LEU A 251 19.13 2.87 -10.62
N SER A 252 20.00 3.11 -9.63
CA SER A 252 20.95 4.23 -9.55
C SER A 252 22.25 3.99 -10.31
#